data_AF-A0A930V3K0-F1
#
_entry.id   AF-A0A930V3K0-F1
#
_cell.length_a   1.000
_cell.length_b   1.000
_cell.length_c   1.000
_cell.angle_alpha   90.00
_cell.angle_beta   90.00
_cell.angle_gamma   90.00
#
_symmetry.space_group_name_H-M   'P 1'
#
loop_
_entity.id
_entity.type
_entity.pdbx_description
1 polymer ?
#
loop_
_entity_poly.entity_id
_entity_poly.type
_entity_poly.pdbx_seq_one_letter_code
_entity_poly.pdbx_strand_id
1 'polypeptide(L)' 'MSEGDVHDQFDVSLEDADLLGEVELTTNLIIAASESDEHLTQGEIDAILGLVEPSV' A
#
# COMPACT_ATOMS: atom_id res chain seq x y z
N MET A 1 28.57 -7.21 11.82
CA MET A 1 27.32 -7.58 11.13
C MET A 1 27.03 -6.40 10.24
N SER A 2 27.13 -6.55 8.93
CA SER A 2 27.12 -5.41 8.01
C SER A 2 25.70 -4.90 7.79
N GLU A 3 25.45 -3.63 8.12
CA GLU A 3 24.24 -2.85 7.81
C GLU A 3 23.95 -2.67 6.30
N GLY A 4 24.72 -3.31 5.41
CA GLY A 4 24.60 -3.15 3.95
C GLY A 4 23.66 -4.12 3.25
N ASP A 5 23.16 -5.16 3.92
CA ASP A 5 22.37 -6.24 3.29
C ASP A 5 20.87 -5.92 3.25
N VAL A 6 20.39 -5.08 4.19
CA VAL A 6 18.96 -4.69 4.26
C VAL A 6 18.59 -3.64 3.22
N HIS A 7 19.54 -2.86 2.72
CA HIS A 7 19.26 -1.82 1.74
C HIS A 7 18.99 -2.39 0.34
N ASP A 8 19.52 -3.57 0.01
CA ASP A 8 19.42 -4.22 -1.30
C ASP A 8 18.07 -4.93 -1.52
N GLN A 9 17.48 -5.51 -0.46
CA GLN A 9 16.17 -6.17 -0.53
C GLN A 9 15.00 -5.18 -0.76
N PHE A 10 15.18 -3.91 -0.40
CA PHE A 10 14.24 -2.83 -0.69
C PHE A 10 14.67 -1.97 -1.89
N ASP A 11 15.85 -2.23 -2.46
CA ASP A 11 16.36 -1.67 -3.73
C ASP A 11 15.99 -2.59 -4.90
N VAL A 12 14.82 -3.24 -4.81
CA VAL A 12 14.15 -3.77 -5.99
C VAL A 12 13.85 -2.54 -6.82
N SER A 13 14.52 -2.39 -7.96
CA SER A 13 14.35 -1.23 -8.82
C SER A 13 12.86 -0.89 -8.91
N LEU A 14 12.49 0.33 -8.52
CA LEU A 14 11.16 0.94 -8.61
C LEU A 14 10.60 0.98 -10.07
N GLU A 15 11.13 0.14 -10.95
CA GLU A 15 10.82 -0.01 -12.37
C GLU A 15 9.54 -0.83 -12.61
N ASP A 16 9.13 -1.66 -11.65
CA ASP A 16 7.84 -2.36 -11.72
C ASP A 16 6.73 -1.43 -11.23
N ALA A 17 6.15 -0.67 -12.17
CA ALA A 17 5.10 0.31 -11.90
C ALA A 17 3.88 -0.30 -11.19
N ASP A 18 3.60 -1.59 -11.42
CA ASP A 18 2.58 -2.37 -10.70
C ASP A 18 2.93 -2.53 -9.22
N LEU A 19 4.20 -2.89 -8.92
CA LEU A 19 4.67 -3.04 -7.54
C LEU A 19 4.65 -1.71 -6.80
N LEU A 20 5.02 -0.61 -7.47
CA LEU A 20 4.95 0.72 -6.88
C LEU A 20 3.50 1.12 -6.56
N GLY A 21 2.55 0.78 -7.43
CA GLY A 21 1.13 0.98 -7.18
C GLY A 21 0.65 0.20 -5.95
N GLU A 22 1.06 -1.06 -5.80
CA GLU A 22 0.67 -1.89 -4.66
C GLU A 22 1.22 -1.37 -3.31
N VAL A 23 2.45 -0.85 -3.33
CA VAL A 23 3.07 -0.20 -2.16
C VAL A 23 2.34 1.10 -1.78
N GLU A 24 1.95 1.91 -2.78
CA GLU A 24 1.18 3.14 -2.56
C GLU A 24 -0.18 2.83 -1.93
N LEU A 25 -0.92 1.85 -2.48
CA LEU A 25 -2.22 1.42 -1.96
C LEU A 25 -2.13 0.92 -0.51
N THR A 26 -1.10 0.12 -0.21
CA THR A 26 -0.86 -0.39 1.15
C THR A 26 -0.50 0.74 2.12
N THR A 27 0.31 1.70 1.67
CA THR A 27 0.68 2.88 2.46
C THR A 27 -0.55 3.73 2.77
N ASN A 28 -1.40 3.99 1.77
CA ASN A 28 -2.65 4.72 1.94
C ASN A 28 -3.60 4.02 2.92
N LEU A 29 -3.67 2.69 2.91
CA LEU A 29 -4.47 1.93 3.88
C LEU A 29 -3.93 2.07 5.30
N ILE A 30 -2.62 1.98 5.50
CA ILE A 30 -1.99 2.15 6.82
C ILE A 30 -2.27 3.55 7.37
N ILE A 31 -2.12 4.59 6.54
CA ILE A 31 -2.40 5.97 6.92
C ILE A 31 -3.88 6.12 7.29
N ALA A 32 -4.81 5.70 6.44
CA ALA A 32 -6.24 5.79 6.70
C ALA A 32 -6.66 5.06 7.98
N ALA A 33 -6.09 3.88 8.24
CA ALA A 33 -6.35 3.13 9.47
C ALA A 33 -5.73 3.81 10.71
N SER A 34 -4.60 4.50 10.55
CA SER A 34 -3.94 5.23 11.65
C SER A 34 -4.62 6.56 11.98
N GLU A 35 -5.22 7.21 10.98
CA GLU A 35 -5.96 8.47 11.14
C GLU A 35 -7.43 8.28 11.51
N SER A 36 -7.96 7.06 11.37
CA SER A 36 -9.32 6.73 11.79
C SER A 36 -9.39 6.44 13.29
N ASP A 37 -10.27 7.13 14.00
CA ASP A 37 -10.57 6.86 15.42
C ASP A 37 -11.29 5.51 15.62
N GLU A 38 -11.98 5.02 14.59
CA GLU A 38 -12.72 3.75 14.58
C GLU A 38 -12.21 2.83 13.47
N HIS A 39 -12.59 1.54 13.51
CA HIS A 39 -12.22 0.59 12.46
C HIS A 39 -12.82 0.98 11.10
N LEU A 40 -11.97 1.00 10.07
CA LEU A 40 -12.41 1.15 8.68
C LEU A 40 -13.42 0.05 8.32
N THR A 41 -14.48 0.44 7.63
CA THR A 41 -15.45 -0.50 7.08
C THR A 41 -14.88 -1.19 5.84
N GLN A 42 -15.40 -2.37 5.51
CA GLN A 42 -14.97 -3.11 4.31
C GLN A 42 -15.05 -2.25 3.04
N GLY A 43 -16.09 -1.43 2.89
CA GLY A 43 -16.25 -0.56 1.73
C GLY A 43 -15.18 0.55 1.63
N GLU A 44 -14.69 1.05 2.76
CA GLU A 44 -13.60 2.02 2.78
C GLU A 44 -12.27 1.35 2.44
N ILE A 45 -12.04 0.14 2.94
CA ILE A 45 -10.86 -0.67 2.60
C ILE A 45 -10.87 -0.99 1.10
N ASP A 46 -12.00 -1.42 0.55
CA ASP A 46 -12.16 -1.75 -0.87
C ASP A 46 -11.95 -0.51 -1.75
N ALA A 47 -12.39 0.67 -1.32
CA ALA A 47 -12.14 1.93 -2.01
C ALA A 47 -10.65 2.31 -2.02
N ILE A 48 -9.96 2.16 -0.88
CA ILE A 48 -8.53 2.47 -0.76
C ILE A 48 -7.68 1.50 -1.58
N LEU A 49 -8.07 0.23 -1.63
CA LEU A 49 -7.38 -0.81 -2.41
C LEU A 49 -7.78 -0.81 -3.89
N GLY A 50 -8.70 0.06 -4.32
CA GLY A 50 -9.15 0.15 -5.71
C GLY A 50 -10.00 -1.04 -6.18
N LEU A 51 -10.60 -1.80 -5.25
CA LEU A 51 -11.44 -2.97 -5.53
C LEU A 51 -12.87 -2.60 -5.95
N VAL A 52 -13.25 -1.32 -5.82
CA VAL A 52 -14.49 -0.78 -6.37
C VAL A 52 -14.33 -0.53 -7.87
N GLU A 53 -14.61 -1.55 -8.67
CA GLU A 53 -14.74 -1.39 -10.11
C GLU A 53 -15.87 -0.36 -10.39
N PRO A 54 -15.66 0.63 -11.28
CA PRO A 54 -16.77 1.44 -11.75
C PRO A 54 -17.72 0.50 -12.50
N SER A 55 -18.88 0.19 -11.91
CA SER A 55 -19.94 -0.56 -12.58
C SER A 55 -20.32 0.18 -13.87
N VAL A 56 -19.85 -0.32 -15.00
CA VAL A 56 -20.22 0.12 -16.36
C VAL A 56 -21.55 -0.46 -16.82
#